data_AF-A0A7R8ZC25-F1
#
_entry.id   AF-A0A7R8ZC25-F1
#
_cell.length_a   1.000
_cell.length_b   1.000
_cell.length_c   1.000
_cell.angle_alpha   90.00
_cell.angle_beta   90.00
_cell.angle_gamma   90.00
#
_symmetry.space_group_name_H-M   'P 1'
#
loop_
_entity.id
_entity.type
_entity.pdbx_description
1 polymer ?
#
loop_
_entity_poly.entity_id
_entity_poly.type
_entity_poly.pdbx_seq_one_letter_code
_entity_poly.pdbx_strand_id
1 'polypeptide(L)'
;MKYSWSVESLNTKRNVSGQEEAVTSGQALKQAGLKFDLAFTSLLKRAHQTLDIVLQEVGQTDLPVVKSWRLNERHYGGLTGLNKADAAAKYGDEQVQIWRRSYNVPPPVMEEDHPMNNVIVNNPKFSMIRKEDFPKVESLETTQRRVVAFWTEEIVPRIEERKQVLVVAHGTSLRGLVKYLEGISDEEVMNLNLPTGIPFVYELDENMKPIKTLQYLADEETVLKSIAKVASVGGTTKQLQDQGN
;
A
#
# COMPACT_ATOMS: atom_id res chain seq x y z
N MET A 1 1.00 -11.04 9.66
CA MET A 1 1.54 -9.89 8.90
C MET A 1 2.22 -8.95 9.89
N LYS A 2 3.52 -8.69 9.76
CA LYS A 2 4.27 -7.77 10.63
C LYS A 2 4.12 -6.32 10.12
N TYR A 3 4.09 -5.33 11.01
CA TYR A 3 4.27 -3.94 10.61
C TYR A 3 5.68 -3.74 10.12
N SER A 4 5.89 -3.20 8.91
CA SER A 4 7.26 -3.18 8.38
C SER A 4 7.58 -2.07 7.39
N TRP A 5 8.61 -1.32 7.79
CA TRP A 5 9.62 -0.70 6.94
C TRP A 5 10.98 -1.42 7.03
N SER A 6 11.06 -2.49 7.81
CA SER A 6 12.29 -3.20 8.14
C SER A 6 12.93 -3.95 6.97
N VAL A 7 14.22 -4.26 7.10
CA VAL A 7 14.96 -5.16 6.21
C VAL A 7 14.28 -6.51 6.05
N GLU A 8 13.50 -6.99 7.02
CA GLU A 8 12.66 -8.17 6.84
C GLU A 8 11.50 -7.95 5.87
N SER A 9 10.86 -6.79 5.72
CA SER A 9 9.95 -6.59 4.56
C SER A 9 10.67 -6.22 3.27
N LEU A 10 11.95 -5.85 3.38
CA LEU A 10 12.87 -5.78 2.26
C LEU A 10 13.43 -7.17 1.88
N ASN A 11 13.27 -8.20 2.71
CA ASN A 11 13.78 -9.57 2.52
C ASN A 11 12.73 -10.67 2.67
N THR A 12 11.47 -10.36 3.00
CA THR A 12 10.39 -11.34 3.06
C THR A 12 10.18 -11.79 1.64
N LYS A 13 10.68 -12.98 1.34
CA LYS A 13 10.23 -13.78 0.22
C LYS A 13 8.70 -13.81 0.35
N ARG A 14 7.98 -13.41 -0.71
CA ARG A 14 6.52 -13.57 -0.68
C ARG A 14 6.20 -15.03 -0.35
N ASN A 15 5.17 -15.22 0.47
CA ASN A 15 4.56 -16.54 0.57
C ASN A 15 3.94 -16.91 -0.79
N VAL A 16 3.70 -18.19 -1.01
CA VAL A 16 3.16 -18.73 -2.27
C VAL A 16 1.91 -17.96 -2.70
N SER A 17 0.98 -17.72 -1.76
CA SER A 17 -0.24 -16.93 -1.98
C SER A 17 0.02 -15.51 -2.52
N GLY A 18 1.05 -14.79 -2.07
CA GLY A 18 1.33 -13.46 -2.57
C GLY A 18 1.95 -13.44 -3.98
N GLN A 19 2.60 -14.52 -4.41
CA GLN A 19 3.09 -14.66 -5.79
C GLN A 19 1.92 -14.97 -6.72
N GLU A 20 1.05 -15.89 -6.32
CA GLU A 20 -0.20 -16.21 -7.03
C GLU A 20 -1.06 -14.95 -7.20
N GLU A 21 -1.26 -14.15 -6.14
CA GLU A 21 -1.99 -12.88 -6.20
C GLU A 21 -1.42 -11.91 -7.27
N ALA A 22 -0.09 -11.88 -7.45
CA ALA A 22 0.53 -11.03 -8.48
C ALA A 22 0.40 -11.61 -9.90
N VAL A 23 0.44 -12.93 -10.04
CA VAL A 23 0.16 -13.60 -11.32
C VAL A 23 -1.29 -13.32 -11.73
N THR A 24 -2.26 -13.51 -10.84
CA THR A 24 -3.67 -13.19 -11.08
C THR A 24 -3.86 -11.71 -11.41
N SER A 25 -3.18 -10.80 -10.71
CA SER A 25 -3.20 -9.37 -11.05
C SER A 25 -2.71 -9.10 -12.48
N GLY A 26 -1.57 -9.69 -12.87
CA GLY A 26 -1.01 -9.51 -14.21
C GLY A 26 -1.91 -10.09 -15.31
N GLN A 27 -2.52 -11.25 -15.05
CA GLN A 27 -3.49 -11.87 -15.95
C GLN A 27 -4.75 -11.01 -16.12
N ALA A 28 -5.29 -10.44 -15.03
CA ALA A 28 -6.44 -9.54 -15.09
C ALA A 28 -6.14 -8.28 -15.93
N LEU A 29 -4.96 -7.68 -15.73
CA LEU A 29 -4.50 -6.54 -16.53
C LEU A 29 -4.38 -6.89 -18.02
N LYS A 30 -3.80 -8.06 -18.33
CA LYS A 30 -3.67 -8.58 -19.70
C LYS A 30 -5.03 -8.83 -20.34
N GLN A 31 -5.96 -9.46 -19.63
CA GLN A 31 -7.31 -9.74 -20.10
C GLN A 31 -8.10 -8.45 -20.37
N ALA A 32 -7.89 -7.42 -19.56
CA ALA A 32 -8.45 -6.08 -19.78
C ALA A 32 -7.81 -5.34 -20.98
N GLY A 33 -6.81 -5.93 -21.64
CA GLY A 33 -6.14 -5.34 -22.81
C GLY A 33 -5.30 -4.11 -22.49
N LEU A 34 -4.93 -3.91 -21.22
CA LEU A 34 -4.17 -2.74 -20.79
C LEU A 34 -2.71 -2.85 -21.22
N LYS A 35 -2.18 -1.75 -21.75
CA LYS A 35 -0.76 -1.55 -22.03
C LYS A 35 -0.26 -0.34 -21.26
N PHE A 36 0.98 -0.40 -20.82
CA PHE A 36 1.60 0.65 -20.02
C PHE A 36 2.80 1.25 -20.75
N ASP A 37 3.05 2.53 -20.54
CA ASP A 37 4.23 3.24 -21.04
C ASP A 37 5.27 3.45 -19.93
N LEU A 38 4.82 3.41 -18.68
CA LEU A 38 5.66 3.66 -17.51
C LEU A 38 5.06 2.97 -16.27
N ALA A 39 5.93 2.38 -15.45
CA ALA A 39 5.53 1.90 -14.12
C ALA A 39 6.18 2.70 -13.00
N PHE A 40 5.46 2.82 -11.90
CA PHE A 40 5.89 3.42 -10.65
C PHE A 40 5.79 2.41 -9.51
N THR A 41 6.79 2.36 -8.66
CA THR A 41 6.76 1.51 -7.48
C THR A 41 7.51 2.10 -6.29
N SER A 42 7.26 1.54 -5.10
CA SER A 42 7.99 1.89 -3.88
C SER A 42 9.46 1.44 -3.94
N LEU A 43 10.25 1.64 -2.88
CA LEU A 43 11.58 1.05 -2.75
C LEU A 43 11.57 -0.34 -2.08
N LEU A 44 10.40 -0.81 -1.66
CA LEU A 44 10.25 -2.05 -0.90
C LEU A 44 10.20 -3.27 -1.82
N LYS A 45 11.02 -4.29 -1.52
CA LYS A 45 11.22 -5.48 -2.38
C LYS A 45 9.92 -6.17 -2.78
N ARG A 46 8.96 -6.28 -1.86
CA ARG A 46 7.66 -6.92 -2.14
C ARG A 46 6.91 -6.27 -3.30
N ALA A 47 7.02 -4.95 -3.46
CA ALA A 47 6.37 -4.21 -4.53
C ALA A 47 7.14 -4.38 -5.85
N HIS A 48 8.49 -4.37 -5.81
CA HIS A 48 9.32 -4.69 -6.99
C HIS A 48 9.00 -6.06 -7.54
N GLN A 49 8.99 -7.08 -6.67
CA GLN A 49 8.62 -8.43 -7.07
C GLN A 49 7.19 -8.50 -7.63
N THR A 50 6.29 -7.56 -7.28
CA THR A 50 4.87 -7.62 -7.72
C THR A 50 4.85 -7.08 -9.12
N LEU A 51 5.51 -5.94 -9.30
CA LEU A 51 5.71 -5.34 -10.59
C LEU A 51 6.40 -6.32 -11.55
N ASP A 52 7.49 -6.97 -11.15
CA ASP A 52 8.22 -7.92 -12.01
C ASP A 52 7.30 -9.04 -12.54
N ILE A 53 6.50 -9.66 -11.66
CA ILE A 53 5.54 -10.72 -12.04
C ILE A 53 4.44 -10.14 -12.94
N VAL A 54 3.87 -8.99 -12.58
CA VAL A 54 2.83 -8.32 -13.37
C VAL A 54 3.33 -8.01 -14.77
N LEU A 55 4.55 -7.48 -14.90
CA LEU A 55 5.18 -7.15 -16.18
C LEU A 55 5.47 -8.39 -17.02
N GLN A 56 5.81 -9.53 -16.40
CA GLN A 56 5.92 -10.81 -17.11
C GLN A 56 4.58 -11.24 -17.69
N GLU A 57 3.50 -11.20 -16.90
CA GLU A 57 2.17 -11.63 -17.35
C GLU A 57 1.61 -10.74 -18.48
N VAL A 58 1.74 -9.41 -18.36
CA VAL A 58 1.31 -8.46 -19.40
C VAL A 58 2.25 -8.44 -20.62
N GLY A 59 3.43 -9.06 -20.52
CA GLY A 59 4.42 -9.11 -21.61
C GLY A 59 5.19 -7.81 -21.82
N GLN A 60 5.43 -7.05 -20.76
CA GLN A 60 6.13 -5.75 -20.78
C GLN A 60 7.33 -5.73 -19.82
N THR A 61 8.21 -6.73 -19.86
CA THR A 61 9.35 -6.87 -18.93
C THR A 61 10.37 -5.74 -19.01
N ASP A 62 10.46 -5.07 -20.16
CA ASP A 62 11.39 -3.95 -20.40
C ASP A 62 10.75 -2.58 -20.15
N LEU A 63 9.55 -2.53 -19.57
CA LEU A 63 8.85 -1.28 -19.27
C LEU A 63 9.73 -0.39 -18.37
N PRO A 64 9.90 0.92 -18.68
CA PRO A 64 10.59 1.82 -17.79
C PRO A 64 9.94 1.86 -16.40
N VAL A 65 10.75 1.84 -15.34
CA VAL A 65 10.27 1.83 -13.95
C VAL A 65 10.89 2.97 -13.14
N VAL A 66 10.04 3.83 -12.57
CA VAL A 66 10.44 4.83 -11.58
C VAL A 66 10.19 4.29 -10.17
N LYS A 67 11.20 4.38 -9.30
CA LYS A 67 11.14 3.90 -7.92
C LYS A 67 11.24 5.07 -6.94
N SER A 68 10.35 5.14 -5.96
CA SER A 68 10.35 6.24 -4.99
C SER A 68 9.96 5.79 -3.59
N TRP A 69 10.68 6.30 -2.58
CA TRP A 69 10.33 6.08 -1.17
C TRP A 69 8.97 6.70 -0.83
N ARG A 70 8.55 7.73 -1.58
CA ARG A 70 7.25 8.38 -1.40
C ARG A 70 6.08 7.46 -1.70
N LEU A 71 6.31 6.33 -2.38
CA LEU A 71 5.35 5.24 -2.58
C LEU A 71 5.48 4.09 -1.56
N ASN A 72 6.41 4.15 -0.60
CA ASN A 72 6.51 3.15 0.47
C ASN A 72 5.22 3.10 1.30
N GLU A 73 4.98 1.94 1.92
CA GLU A 73 3.93 1.75 2.93
C GLU A 73 4.04 2.79 4.05
N ARG A 74 3.02 2.95 4.89
CA ARG A 74 3.08 3.79 6.10
C ARG A 74 4.21 3.37 7.05
N HIS A 75 4.98 4.32 7.56
CA HIS A 75 5.98 4.07 8.61
C HIS A 75 5.29 3.84 9.95
N TYR A 76 5.26 2.60 10.41
CA TYR A 76 4.55 2.21 11.64
C TYR A 76 5.31 2.51 12.94
N GLY A 77 6.43 3.23 12.84
CA GLY A 77 7.19 3.69 14.00
C GLY A 77 7.62 2.55 14.91
N GLY A 78 7.41 2.71 16.21
CA GLY A 78 7.73 1.72 17.25
C GLY A 78 6.92 0.41 17.17
N LEU A 79 5.94 0.28 16.27
CA LEU A 79 5.30 -1.02 15.99
C LEU A 79 6.09 -1.86 14.98
N THR A 80 7.06 -1.26 14.30
CA THR A 80 7.82 -1.94 13.24
C THR A 80 8.53 -3.17 13.77
N GLY A 81 8.29 -4.32 13.14
CA GLY A 81 8.83 -5.62 13.57
C GLY A 81 7.87 -6.44 14.43
N LEU A 82 6.88 -5.82 15.07
CA LEU A 82 5.82 -6.53 15.80
C LEU A 82 4.81 -7.15 14.82
N ASN A 83 4.32 -8.33 15.19
CA ASN A 83 3.10 -8.86 14.61
C ASN A 83 1.86 -8.26 15.33
N LYS A 84 0.66 -8.52 14.81
CA LYS A 84 -0.57 -7.93 15.35
C LYS A 84 -0.91 -8.44 16.75
N ALA A 85 -0.73 -9.72 17.01
CA ALA A 85 -0.97 -10.31 18.32
C ALA A 85 0.00 -9.72 19.35
N ASP A 86 1.27 -9.58 19.01
CA ASP A 86 2.26 -8.96 19.89
C ASP A 86 1.94 -7.48 20.16
N ALA A 87 1.51 -6.74 19.13
CA ALA A 87 1.11 -5.36 19.27
C ALA A 87 -0.15 -5.21 20.13
N ALA A 88 -1.15 -6.08 19.95
CA ALA A 88 -2.37 -6.09 20.75
C ALA A 88 -2.08 -6.47 22.21
N ALA A 89 -1.23 -7.47 22.44
CA ALA A 89 -0.79 -7.85 23.78
C ALA A 89 -0.04 -6.71 24.50
N LYS A 90 0.73 -5.90 23.74
CA LYS A 90 1.52 -4.79 24.30
C LYS A 90 0.71 -3.52 24.53
N TYR A 91 -0.19 -3.18 23.61
CA TYR A 91 -0.85 -1.85 23.57
C TYR A 91 -2.37 -1.91 23.67
N GLY A 92 -2.98 -3.11 23.64
CA GLY A 92 -4.42 -3.32 23.62
C GLY A 92 -5.00 -3.36 22.21
N ASP A 93 -6.02 -4.19 22.00
CA ASP A 93 -6.70 -4.35 20.70
C ASP A 93 -7.31 -3.03 20.21
N GLU A 94 -8.00 -2.29 21.09
CA GLU A 94 -8.64 -1.01 20.75
C GLU A 94 -7.63 0.02 20.25
N GLN A 95 -6.49 0.16 20.92
CA GLN A 95 -5.45 1.10 20.53
C GLN A 95 -4.79 0.71 19.20
N VAL A 96 -4.56 -0.59 18.97
CA VAL A 96 -4.04 -1.09 17.70
C VAL A 96 -5.05 -0.89 16.56
N GLN A 97 -6.34 -1.05 16.84
CA GLN A 97 -7.42 -0.75 15.90
C GLN A 97 -7.40 0.74 15.50
N ILE A 98 -7.29 1.64 16.48
CA ILE A 98 -7.18 3.09 16.26
C ILE A 98 -5.99 3.40 15.36
N TRP A 99 -4.79 2.92 15.69
CA TRP A 99 -3.60 3.19 14.87
C TRP A 99 -3.72 2.67 13.44
N ARG A 100 -4.42 1.56 13.23
CA ARG A 100 -4.59 0.96 11.90
C ARG A 100 -5.61 1.68 11.02
N ARG A 101 -6.61 2.31 11.65
CA ARG A 101 -7.77 2.88 10.94
C ARG A 101 -7.75 4.39 10.92
N SER A 102 -7.34 5.03 12.00
CA SER A 102 -7.35 6.49 12.15
C SER A 102 -6.58 7.17 11.02
N TYR A 103 -7.18 8.25 10.52
CA TYR A 103 -6.58 9.11 9.52
C TYR A 103 -5.34 9.85 10.06
N ASN A 104 -5.47 10.48 11.23
CA ASN A 104 -4.50 11.43 11.76
C ASN A 104 -3.72 10.92 12.98
N VAL A 105 -4.12 9.82 13.63
CA VAL A 105 -3.41 9.29 14.80
C VAL A 105 -2.26 8.36 14.36
N PRO A 106 -0.98 8.76 14.55
CA PRO A 106 0.15 7.88 14.28
C PRO A 106 0.30 6.82 15.38
N PRO A 107 0.97 5.68 15.07
CA PRO A 107 1.50 4.78 16.09
C PRO A 107 2.56 5.46 16.98
N PRO A 108 3.13 4.75 17.97
CA PRO A 108 4.27 5.25 18.74
C PRO A 108 5.46 5.57 17.82
N VAL A 109 6.23 6.59 18.18
CA VAL A 109 7.46 6.99 17.49
C VAL A 109 8.47 5.83 17.53
N MET A 110 9.28 5.69 16.47
CA MET A 110 10.45 4.81 16.52
C MET A 110 11.59 5.50 17.26
N GLU A 111 11.92 5.00 18.44
CA GLU A 111 13.06 5.48 19.23
C GLU A 111 14.40 5.15 18.56
N GLU A 112 15.47 5.85 18.96
CA GLU A 112 16.82 5.69 18.39
C GLU A 112 17.42 4.31 18.68
N ASP A 113 17.12 3.75 19.84
CA ASP A 113 17.56 2.43 20.30
C ASP A 113 16.69 1.28 19.75
N HIS A 114 15.60 1.59 19.03
CA HIS A 114 14.73 0.58 18.46
C HIS A 114 15.53 -0.31 17.48
N PRO A 115 15.44 -1.66 17.57
CA PRO A 115 16.30 -2.57 16.79
C PRO A 115 16.23 -2.34 15.27
N MET A 116 15.10 -1.83 14.78
CA MET A 116 14.90 -1.55 13.36
C MET A 116 15.33 -0.14 12.91
N ASN A 117 15.59 0.80 13.83
CA ASN A 117 15.92 2.18 13.47
C ASN A 117 17.19 2.24 12.63
N ASN A 118 18.30 1.78 13.21
CA ASN A 118 19.61 1.73 12.55
C ASN A 118 19.55 1.00 11.19
N VAL A 119 18.80 -0.11 11.16
CA VAL A 119 18.62 -0.95 9.96
C VAL A 119 17.86 -0.25 8.83
N ILE A 120 16.90 0.61 9.16
CA ILE A 120 16.11 1.39 8.20
C ILE A 120 16.91 2.61 7.75
N VAL A 121 17.38 3.43 8.69
CA VAL A 121 18.02 4.73 8.40
C VAL A 121 19.33 4.56 7.64
N ASN A 122 20.11 3.51 7.93
CA ASN A 122 21.38 3.26 7.23
C ASN A 122 21.23 2.29 6.04
N ASN A 123 20.01 2.02 5.58
CA ASN A 123 19.82 1.20 4.39
C ASN A 123 20.26 1.96 3.12
N PRO A 124 21.17 1.41 2.30
CA PRO A 124 21.63 2.10 1.08
C PRO A 124 20.51 2.46 0.09
N LYS A 125 19.39 1.71 0.08
CA LYS A 125 18.24 2.00 -0.77
C LYS A 125 17.56 3.32 -0.43
N PHE A 126 17.74 3.83 0.79
CA PHE A 126 17.16 5.09 1.25
C PHE A 126 18.20 6.21 1.36
N SER A 127 19.37 6.04 0.74
CA SER A 127 20.44 7.04 0.74
C SER A 127 20.04 8.41 0.17
N MET A 128 18.94 8.47 -0.62
CA MET A 128 18.37 9.73 -1.10
C MET A 128 17.61 10.53 -0.02
N ILE A 129 17.28 9.92 1.12
CA ILE A 129 16.56 10.55 2.22
C ILE A 129 17.62 11.01 3.24
N ARG A 130 17.65 12.31 3.55
CA ARG A 130 18.51 12.80 4.62
C ARG A 130 18.04 12.22 5.96
N LYS A 131 18.96 11.98 6.89
CA LYS A 131 18.63 11.33 8.17
C LYS A 131 17.59 12.12 8.96
N GLU A 132 17.59 13.44 8.82
CA GLU A 132 16.68 14.35 9.50
C GLU A 132 15.28 14.35 8.88
N ASP A 133 15.17 13.97 7.60
CA ASP A 133 13.90 13.89 6.86
C ASP A 133 13.24 12.52 6.98
N PHE A 134 13.92 11.55 7.59
CA PHE A 134 13.38 10.19 7.75
C PHE A 134 12.16 10.22 8.68
N PRO A 135 10.98 9.72 8.24
CA PRO A 135 9.83 9.69 9.10
C PRO A 135 10.04 8.69 10.23
N LYS A 136 10.07 9.16 11.48
CA LYS A 136 10.12 8.26 12.65
C LYS A 136 8.82 7.50 12.84
N VAL A 137 7.70 8.05 12.37
CA VAL A 137 6.38 7.43 12.33
C VAL A 137 5.48 8.21 11.36
N GLU A 138 4.43 7.58 10.86
CA GLU A 138 3.44 8.22 10.00
C GLU A 138 2.01 7.93 10.45
N SER A 139 1.12 8.91 10.26
CA SER A 139 -0.32 8.69 10.17
C SER A 139 -0.71 8.36 8.71
N LEU A 140 -1.99 8.06 8.44
CA LEU A 140 -2.46 7.96 7.06
C LEU A 140 -2.38 9.34 6.38
N GLU A 141 -2.69 10.42 7.09
CA GLU A 141 -2.56 11.81 6.63
C GLU A 141 -1.11 12.13 6.19
N THR A 142 -0.11 11.86 7.04
CA THR A 142 1.28 12.18 6.68
C THR A 142 1.80 11.30 5.53
N THR A 143 1.35 10.03 5.49
CA THR A 143 1.61 9.12 4.36
C THR A 143 1.00 9.67 3.07
N GLN A 144 -0.27 10.09 3.12
CA GLN A 144 -0.98 10.66 1.99
C GLN A 144 -0.25 11.89 1.46
N ARG A 145 0.17 12.82 2.33
CA ARG A 145 0.86 14.05 1.90
C ARG A 145 2.07 13.78 1.01
N ARG A 146 2.93 12.84 1.37
CA ARG A 146 4.10 12.48 0.53
C ARG A 146 3.73 11.72 -0.74
N VAL A 147 2.69 10.88 -0.68
CA VAL A 147 2.18 10.14 -1.85
C VAL A 147 1.56 11.10 -2.86
N VAL A 148 0.75 12.06 -2.39
CA VAL A 148 0.11 13.09 -3.23
C VAL A 148 1.14 14.04 -3.83
N ALA A 149 2.18 14.41 -3.08
CA ALA A 149 3.30 15.17 -3.63
C ALA A 149 3.97 14.40 -4.79
N PHE A 150 4.27 13.11 -4.60
CA PHE A 150 4.82 12.28 -5.68
C PHE A 150 3.86 12.11 -6.87
N TRP A 151 2.57 11.90 -6.59
CA TRP A 151 1.53 11.83 -7.62
C TRP A 151 1.54 13.08 -8.50
N THR A 152 1.52 14.26 -7.87
CA THR A 152 1.43 15.55 -8.57
C THR A 152 2.73 15.90 -9.29
N GLU A 153 3.89 15.63 -8.69
CA GLU A 153 5.20 16.00 -9.24
C GLU A 153 5.69 15.03 -10.33
N GLU A 154 5.35 13.74 -10.25
CA GLU A 154 5.98 12.69 -11.09
C GLU A 154 4.99 11.89 -11.92
N ILE A 155 3.77 11.65 -11.45
CA ILE A 155 2.79 10.79 -12.15
C ILE A 155 1.88 11.63 -13.05
N VAL A 156 1.31 12.71 -12.54
CA VAL A 156 0.41 13.60 -13.29
C VAL A 156 1.02 14.10 -14.60
N PRO A 157 2.27 14.60 -14.64
CA PRO A 157 2.87 15.05 -15.89
C PRO A 157 2.95 13.95 -16.96
N ARG A 158 3.08 12.68 -16.55
CA ARG A 158 3.12 11.54 -17.49
C ARG A 158 1.74 11.23 -18.03
N ILE A 159 0.71 11.34 -17.18
CA ILE A 159 -0.68 11.18 -17.61
C ILE A 159 -1.07 12.31 -18.58
N GLU A 160 -0.63 13.54 -18.32
CA GLU A 160 -0.81 14.70 -19.22
C GLU A 160 -0.10 14.49 -20.57
N GLU A 161 1.07 13.84 -20.58
CA GLU A 161 1.75 13.32 -21.78
C GLU A 161 1.01 12.15 -22.46
N ARG A 162 -0.21 11.82 -22.02
CA ARG A 162 -1.06 10.72 -22.52
C ARG A 162 -0.48 9.33 -22.31
N LYS A 163 0.43 9.16 -21.34
CA LYS A 163 0.98 7.85 -20.99
C LYS A 163 0.01 7.05 -20.13
N GLN A 164 -0.12 5.76 -20.43
CA GLN A 164 -0.78 4.80 -19.55
C GLN A 164 0.20 4.35 -18.46
N VAL A 165 -0.10 4.71 -17.22
CA VAL A 165 0.80 4.47 -16.07
C VAL A 165 0.33 3.30 -15.21
N LEU A 166 1.27 2.46 -14.77
CA LEU A 166 1.04 1.40 -13.78
C LEU A 166 1.64 1.81 -12.43
N VAL A 167 0.86 1.75 -11.35
CA VAL A 167 1.37 2.03 -9.99
C VAL A 167 1.27 0.77 -9.13
N VAL A 168 2.41 0.25 -8.67
CA VAL A 168 2.49 -0.90 -7.77
C VAL A 168 3.06 -0.47 -6.42
N ALA A 169 2.19 -0.32 -5.42
CA ALA A 169 2.56 0.17 -4.10
C ALA A 169 1.93 -0.67 -2.97
N HIS A 170 1.47 -0.03 -1.89
CA HIS A 170 1.03 -0.70 -0.65
C HIS A 170 -0.34 -0.20 -0.21
N GLY A 171 -0.96 -0.95 0.71
CA GLY A 171 -2.34 -0.70 1.13
C GLY A 171 -2.57 0.71 1.66
N THR A 172 -1.72 1.22 2.57
CA THR A 172 -1.93 2.55 3.16
C THR A 172 -1.56 3.67 2.19
N SER A 173 -0.51 3.48 1.40
CA SER A 173 -0.08 4.45 0.39
C SER A 173 -1.14 4.64 -0.70
N LEU A 174 -1.65 3.53 -1.24
CA LEU A 174 -2.71 3.56 -2.25
C LEU A 174 -4.02 4.08 -1.67
N ARG A 175 -4.34 3.76 -0.42
CA ARG A 175 -5.55 4.29 0.24
C ARG A 175 -5.49 5.81 0.40
N GLY A 176 -4.33 6.35 0.77
CA GLY A 176 -4.11 7.80 0.81
C GLY A 176 -4.27 8.46 -0.56
N LEU A 177 -3.79 7.81 -1.63
CA LEU A 177 -3.97 8.29 -2.99
C LEU A 177 -5.44 8.23 -3.43
N VAL A 178 -6.15 7.13 -3.17
CA VAL A 178 -7.59 6.99 -3.44
C VAL A 178 -8.38 8.08 -2.71
N LYS A 179 -8.06 8.35 -1.44
CA LYS A 179 -8.69 9.45 -0.69
C LYS A 179 -8.56 10.79 -1.39
N TYR A 180 -7.35 11.08 -1.87
CA TYR A 180 -7.06 12.32 -2.58
C TYR A 180 -7.82 12.41 -3.90
N LEU A 181 -7.79 11.35 -4.71
CA LEU A 181 -8.42 11.31 -6.03
C LEU A 181 -9.95 11.40 -5.95
N GLU A 182 -10.57 10.65 -5.04
CA GLU A 182 -12.03 10.60 -4.92
C GLU A 182 -12.60 11.69 -4.01
N GLY A 183 -11.74 12.45 -3.30
CA GLY A 183 -12.19 13.52 -2.41
C GLY A 183 -13.01 13.03 -1.21
N ILE A 184 -12.89 11.76 -0.83
CA ILE A 184 -13.65 11.18 0.28
C ILE A 184 -13.16 11.71 1.64
N SER A 185 -14.07 11.73 2.60
CA SER A 185 -13.84 12.22 3.95
C SER A 185 -12.83 11.36 4.73
N ASP A 186 -12.40 11.90 5.87
CA ASP A 186 -11.54 11.18 6.81
C ASP A 186 -12.26 9.96 7.37
N GLU A 187 -13.59 10.00 7.54
CA GLU A 187 -14.38 8.87 8.01
C GLU A 187 -14.50 7.75 6.98
N GLU A 188 -14.80 8.10 5.72
CA GLU A 188 -14.93 7.14 4.62
C GLU A 188 -13.61 6.39 4.37
N VAL A 189 -12.47 7.08 4.40
CA VAL A 189 -11.17 6.43 4.18
C VAL A 189 -10.79 5.46 5.30
N MET A 190 -11.28 5.64 6.54
CA MET A 190 -11.02 4.67 7.62
C MET A 190 -11.67 3.31 7.30
N ASN A 191 -12.83 3.35 6.65
CA ASN A 191 -13.61 2.17 6.27
C ASN A 191 -13.19 1.57 4.93
N LEU A 192 -12.44 2.33 4.11
CA LEU A 192 -11.89 1.84 2.85
C LEU A 192 -10.86 0.72 3.06
N ASN A 193 -11.17 -0.45 2.50
CA ASN A 193 -10.27 -1.61 2.46
C ASN A 193 -9.93 -1.93 1.01
N LEU A 194 -8.70 -1.64 0.59
CA LEU A 194 -8.22 -2.05 -0.71
C LEU A 194 -7.82 -3.53 -0.66
N PRO A 195 -8.39 -4.40 -1.53
CA PRO A 195 -8.01 -5.80 -1.64
C PRO A 195 -6.55 -5.94 -2.05
N THR A 196 -5.88 -6.98 -1.55
CA THR A 196 -4.52 -7.31 -1.99
C THR A 196 -4.59 -8.11 -3.28
N GLY A 197 -3.74 -7.78 -4.26
CA GLY A 197 -3.62 -8.56 -5.49
C GLY A 197 -4.79 -8.46 -6.46
N ILE A 198 -5.66 -7.46 -6.31
CA ILE A 198 -6.71 -7.14 -7.28
C ILE A 198 -6.40 -5.75 -7.86
N PRO A 199 -6.06 -5.65 -9.16
CA PRO A 199 -5.85 -4.36 -9.81
C PRO A 199 -7.13 -3.54 -9.81
N PHE A 200 -6.98 -2.22 -9.77
CA PHE A 200 -8.07 -1.28 -10.02
C PHE A 200 -7.61 -0.20 -10.99
N VAL A 201 -8.57 0.36 -11.74
CA VAL A 201 -8.33 1.31 -12.82
C VAL A 201 -9.04 2.62 -12.50
N TYR A 202 -8.34 3.72 -12.82
CA TYR A 202 -8.92 5.06 -12.88
C TYR A 202 -8.87 5.58 -14.31
N GLU A 203 -10.00 6.08 -14.77
CA GLU A 203 -10.11 6.99 -15.91
C GLU A 203 -10.19 8.41 -15.33
N LEU A 204 -9.29 9.30 -15.76
CA LEU A 204 -9.19 10.66 -15.22
C LEU A 204 -9.63 11.69 -16.26
N ASP A 205 -10.26 12.77 -15.80
CA ASP A 205 -10.58 13.94 -16.62
C ASP A 205 -9.38 14.87 -16.81
N GLU A 206 -9.58 15.98 -17.51
CA GLU A 206 -8.54 16.99 -17.76
C GLU A 206 -8.00 17.68 -16.49
N ASN A 207 -8.73 17.58 -15.37
CA ASN A 207 -8.35 18.12 -14.08
C ASN A 207 -7.77 17.05 -13.14
N MET A 208 -7.41 15.88 -13.70
CA MET A 208 -6.91 14.70 -12.96
C MET A 208 -7.89 14.16 -11.92
N LYS A 209 -9.20 14.38 -12.12
CA LYS A 209 -10.25 13.81 -11.27
C LYS A 209 -10.80 12.52 -11.88
N PRO A 210 -11.09 11.50 -11.05
CA PRO A 210 -11.76 10.29 -11.52
C PRO A 210 -13.10 10.58 -12.21
N ILE A 211 -13.28 10.08 -13.43
CA ILE A 211 -14.56 10.10 -14.17
C ILE A 211 -15.54 9.10 -13.55
N LYS A 212 -15.00 7.99 -13.03
CA LYS A 212 -15.72 6.94 -12.31
C LYS A 212 -15.00 6.65 -11.00
N THR A 213 -15.75 6.17 -10.02
CA THR A 213 -15.17 5.62 -8.79
C THR A 213 -14.28 4.42 -9.12
N LEU A 214 -13.42 4.06 -8.18
CA LEU A 214 -12.48 2.93 -8.29
C LEU A 214 -13.13 1.67 -8.90
N GLN A 215 -12.56 1.17 -10.00
CA GLN A 215 -13.05 -0.01 -10.71
C GLN A 215 -12.06 -1.16 -10.59
N TYR A 216 -12.45 -2.24 -9.91
CA TYR A 216 -11.63 -3.44 -9.77
C TYR A 216 -11.68 -4.32 -11.03
N LEU A 217 -10.54 -4.91 -11.39
CA LEU A 217 -10.44 -5.90 -12.48
C LEU A 217 -10.62 -7.32 -11.95
N ALA A 218 -11.78 -7.60 -11.37
CA ALA A 218 -12.21 -8.92 -10.91
C ALA A 218 -13.74 -8.94 -10.79
N ASP A 219 -14.33 -10.14 -10.71
CA ASP A 219 -15.76 -10.27 -10.40
C ASP A 219 -16.08 -9.79 -8.97
N GLU A 220 -17.33 -9.36 -8.76
CA GLU A 220 -17.78 -8.78 -7.51
C GLU A 220 -17.58 -9.72 -6.31
N GLU A 221 -17.83 -11.02 -6.48
CA GLU A 221 -17.68 -12.01 -5.42
C GLU A 221 -16.20 -12.12 -4.96
N THR A 222 -15.26 -12.17 -5.91
CA THR A 222 -13.83 -12.16 -5.63
C THR A 222 -13.38 -10.88 -4.92
N VAL A 223 -13.88 -9.71 -5.35
CA VAL A 223 -13.58 -8.43 -4.71
C VAL A 223 -14.09 -8.41 -3.28
N LEU A 224 -15.34 -8.78 -3.04
CA LEU A 224 -15.96 -8.78 -1.71
C LEU A 224 -15.23 -9.74 -0.74
N LYS A 225 -14.88 -10.94 -1.20
CA LYS A 225 -14.08 -11.90 -0.40
C LYS A 225 -12.71 -11.34 -0.04
N SER A 226 -12.03 -10.68 -0.97
CA SER A 226 -10.70 -10.10 -0.73
C SER A 226 -10.76 -8.89 0.22
N ILE A 227 -11.77 -8.03 0.07
CA ILE A 227 -12.06 -6.93 0.99
C ILE A 227 -12.32 -7.45 2.41
N ALA A 228 -13.15 -8.48 2.55
CA ALA A 228 -13.44 -9.12 3.83
C ALA A 228 -12.18 -9.73 4.47
N LYS A 229 -11.30 -10.36 3.67
CA LYS A 229 -9.99 -10.87 4.12
C LYS A 229 -9.11 -9.75 4.66
N VAL A 230 -9.05 -8.60 3.99
CA VAL A 230 -8.26 -7.44 4.45
C VAL A 230 -8.84 -6.84 5.74
N ALA A 231 -10.17 -6.79 5.83
CA ALA A 231 -10.88 -6.33 7.03
C ALA A 231 -10.66 -7.27 8.23
N SER A 232 -10.73 -8.60 8.03
CA SER A 232 -10.57 -9.62 9.07
C SER A 232 -9.13 -9.82 9.52
N VAL A 233 -8.16 -9.67 8.61
CA VAL A 233 -6.75 -9.49 8.98
C VAL A 233 -6.62 -8.30 9.94
N GLY A 234 -7.59 -7.39 9.95
CA GLY A 234 -7.73 -6.28 10.86
C GLY A 234 -8.73 -6.38 12.01
N GLY A 235 -9.36 -7.51 12.26
CA GLY A 235 -10.19 -7.72 13.44
C GLY A 235 -9.64 -8.92 14.19
N THR A 236 -9.46 -8.81 15.50
CA THR A 236 -9.27 -9.98 16.34
C THR A 236 -10.52 -10.83 16.19
N THR A 237 -10.37 -12.09 15.79
CA THR A 237 -11.47 -13.05 15.59
C THR A 237 -12.17 -13.32 16.92
N LYS A 238 -13.13 -12.46 17.29
CA LYS A 238 -14.10 -12.71 18.36
C LYS A 238 -15.38 -11.94 18.03
N GLN A 239 -16.17 -12.49 17.11
CA GLN A 239 -17.61 -12.19 16.98
C GLN A 239 -18.26 -13.17 15.99
N LEU A 240 -18.03 -14.49 16.16
CA LEU A 240 -18.83 -15.53 15.51
C LEU A 240 -18.90 -16.76 16.44
N GLN A 241 -19.26 -16.58 17.71
CA GLN A 241 -19.66 -17.70 18.59
C GLN A 241 -20.84 -17.41 19.53
N ASP A 242 -21.36 -16.17 19.64
CA ASP A 242 -22.51 -15.86 20.52
C ASP A 242 -23.78 -15.45 19.76
N GLN A 243 -24.23 -16.30 18.83
CA GLN A 243 -25.64 -16.36 18.43
C GLN A 243 -26.05 -17.82 18.28
N GLY A 244 -26.03 -18.52 19.40
CA GLY A 244 -26.46 -19.89 19.55
C GLY A 244 -26.91 -20.12 20.99
N ASN A 245 -28.06 -19.53 21.32
CA ASN A 245 -28.99 -20.01 22.36
C ASN A 245 -30.35 -19.34 22.15
#